data_AF-A0A9N9NQ23-F1
#
_entry.id   AF-A0A9N9NQ23-F1
#
_cell.length_a   1.000
_cell.length_b   1.000
_cell.length_c   1.000
_cell.angle_alpha   90.00
_cell.angle_beta   90.00
_cell.angle_gamma   90.00
#
_symmetry.space_group_name_H-M   'P 1'
#
loop_
_entity.id
_entity.type
_entity.pdbx_description
1 polymer ?
#
loop_
_entity_poly.entity_id
_entity_poly.type
_entity_poly.pdbx_seq_one_letter_code
_entity_poly.pdbx_strand_id
1 'polypeptide(L)'
;PIKNFHGLRDYYSLVKSLGSRKNNSVSTQMALARNFGGTNYADQVCKKHFSSVITAFHGTKKKFRDFSVEELIKANLEDNGARHLMIIGKSDSIVNLLTYKLRHWSKELSKKCGSKIVGRSSAWDMEPVVIYGSQFPNDLHDDYQYGVLSKIMMCVEAGRPLILTDLEIIYGSLYDLWNQNYITVGREGNQKFYTRVALGAHSNPMVCVHENFRCILVLDDKKVDFADPPLLNRFEKQKMSINDTLDDRMKRIVNELSTWCKQISTFVKNGNFAESEFKERDTFVGFDPEETLQSLVIHNCATTDLLDEELLFKCKEMLINIASADGIIRSRNSGLSVDIKEVGCWENVYFHEQHHDNIVTYIQSLLLDE
;
A
#
# COMPACT_ATOMS: atom_id res chain seq x y z
N PRO A 1 -20.05 6.70 9.33
CA PRO A 1 -19.14 7.80 8.95
C PRO A 1 -18.26 8.20 10.14
N ILE A 2 -16.94 8.23 9.94
CA ILE A 2 -15.99 8.58 11.00
C ILE A 2 -16.13 10.07 11.33
N LYS A 3 -16.36 10.38 12.60
CA LYS A 3 -16.59 11.77 13.05
C LYS A 3 -15.30 12.58 12.88
N ASN A 4 -15.40 13.79 12.33
CA ASN A 4 -14.26 14.71 12.13
C ASN A 4 -13.12 14.15 11.26
N PHE A 5 -13.43 13.22 10.35
CA PHE A 5 -12.45 12.62 9.43
C PHE A 5 -11.90 13.61 8.39
N HIS A 6 -12.77 14.50 7.89
CA HIS A 6 -12.38 15.63 7.05
C HIS A 6 -12.48 16.94 7.82
N GLY A 7 -11.52 17.83 7.62
CA GLY A 7 -11.44 19.10 8.31
C GLY A 7 -11.01 20.26 7.41
N LEU A 8 -10.71 21.40 8.02
CA LEU A 8 -10.42 22.65 7.29
C LEU A 8 -9.20 22.53 6.36
N ARG A 9 -8.21 21.71 6.72
CA ARG A 9 -7.02 21.50 5.89
C ARG A 9 -7.32 20.77 4.59
N ASP A 10 -8.26 19.81 4.61
CA ASP A 10 -8.72 19.16 3.38
C ASP A 10 -9.37 20.18 2.44
N TYR A 11 -10.19 21.08 2.99
CA TYR A 11 -10.80 22.17 2.23
C TYR A 11 -9.77 23.17 1.71
N TYR A 12 -8.82 23.63 2.53
CA TYR A 12 -7.77 24.55 2.07
C TYR A 12 -6.88 23.93 0.99
N SER A 13 -6.53 22.65 1.14
CA SER A 13 -5.78 21.92 0.12
C SER A 13 -6.58 21.76 -1.17
N LEU A 14 -7.90 21.52 -1.11
CA LEU A 14 -8.76 21.56 -2.29
C LEU A 14 -8.67 22.92 -2.99
N VAL A 15 -8.86 24.03 -2.25
CA VAL A 15 -8.80 25.37 -2.83
C VAL A 15 -7.45 25.65 -3.49
N LYS A 16 -6.34 25.27 -2.85
CA LYS A 16 -4.99 25.36 -3.42
C LYS A 16 -4.87 24.54 -4.71
N SER A 17 -5.29 23.27 -4.69
CA SER A 17 -5.24 22.38 -5.86
C SER A 17 -6.07 22.89 -7.04
N LEU A 18 -7.20 23.56 -6.77
CA LEU A 18 -8.02 24.19 -7.81
C LEU A 18 -7.36 25.45 -8.38
N GLY A 19 -6.69 26.26 -7.56
CA GLY A 19 -5.99 27.47 -7.99
C GLY A 19 -4.74 27.20 -8.84
N SER A 20 -4.03 26.09 -8.60
CA SER A 20 -2.79 25.75 -9.31
C SER A 20 -2.98 24.99 -10.63
N ARG A 21 -4.17 24.44 -10.89
CA ARG A 21 -4.44 23.58 -12.07
C ARG A 21 -5.27 24.29 -13.13
N LYS A 22 -5.15 23.86 -14.38
CA LYS A 22 -6.05 24.30 -15.46
C LYS A 22 -7.49 24.01 -15.06
N ASN A 23 -8.35 25.03 -15.13
CA ASN A 23 -9.76 24.94 -14.75
C ASN A 23 -10.54 24.08 -15.77
N ASN A 24 -10.45 22.77 -15.59
CA ASN A 24 -11.23 21.79 -16.33
C ASN A 24 -11.89 20.81 -15.34
N SER A 25 -12.94 20.14 -15.81
CA SER A 25 -13.75 19.25 -14.97
C SER A 25 -12.94 18.09 -14.38
N VAL A 26 -12.00 17.52 -15.14
CA VAL A 26 -11.18 16.37 -14.69
C VAL A 26 -10.24 16.77 -13.57
N SER A 27 -9.53 17.90 -13.70
CA SER A 27 -8.65 18.45 -12.67
C SER A 27 -9.41 18.79 -11.39
N THR A 28 -10.64 19.31 -11.53
CA THR A 28 -11.52 19.63 -10.39
C THR A 28 -11.92 18.36 -9.65
N GLN A 29 -12.37 17.34 -10.37
CA GLN A 29 -12.75 16.06 -9.78
C GLN A 29 -11.56 15.33 -9.15
N MET A 30 -10.38 15.39 -9.78
CA MET A 30 -9.13 14.87 -9.22
C MET A 30 -8.75 15.59 -7.91
N ALA A 31 -8.88 16.92 -7.87
CA ALA A 31 -8.60 17.69 -6.65
C ALA A 31 -9.57 17.34 -5.51
N LEU A 32 -10.84 17.06 -5.84
CA LEU A 32 -11.83 16.58 -4.87
C LEU A 32 -11.50 15.17 -4.37
N ALA A 33 -11.26 14.22 -5.28
CA ALA A 33 -10.93 12.84 -4.91
C ALA A 33 -9.64 12.75 -4.08
N ARG A 34 -8.63 13.58 -4.38
CA ARG A 34 -7.41 13.69 -3.58
C ARG A 34 -7.69 14.19 -2.16
N ASN A 35 -8.43 15.29 -2.02
CA ASN A 35 -8.58 15.96 -0.72
C ASN A 35 -9.71 15.40 0.16
N PHE A 36 -10.72 14.77 -0.45
CA PHE A 36 -11.86 14.14 0.23
C PHE A 36 -11.89 12.61 0.03
N GLY A 37 -10.71 12.01 -0.11
CA GLY A 37 -10.50 10.56 -0.18
C GLY A 37 -10.35 9.89 1.20
N GLY A 38 -9.96 8.61 1.21
CA GLY A 38 -9.63 7.88 2.45
C GLY A 38 -10.77 7.12 3.11
N THR A 39 -11.97 7.09 2.51
CA THR A 39 -13.09 6.27 2.99
C THR A 39 -13.74 5.49 1.85
N ASN A 40 -14.42 4.38 2.16
CA ASN A 40 -15.20 3.60 1.20
C ASN A 40 -16.38 4.39 0.56
N TYR A 41 -16.70 5.57 1.09
CA TYR A 41 -17.82 6.40 0.66
C TYR A 41 -17.36 7.73 0.06
N ALA A 42 -16.06 7.91 -0.22
CA ALA A 42 -15.50 9.15 -0.73
C ALA A 42 -16.24 9.68 -1.97
N ASP A 43 -16.54 8.80 -2.93
CA ASP A 43 -17.30 9.17 -4.13
C ASP A 43 -18.72 9.64 -3.81
N GLN A 44 -19.37 9.01 -2.82
CA GLN A 44 -20.71 9.39 -2.41
C GLN A 44 -20.70 10.75 -1.71
N VAL A 45 -19.68 11.02 -0.89
CA VAL A 45 -19.48 12.33 -0.23
C VAL A 45 -19.26 13.41 -1.29
N CYS A 46 -18.36 13.17 -2.24
CA CYS A 46 -18.08 14.07 -3.36
C CYS A 46 -19.34 14.35 -4.19
N LYS A 47 -20.08 13.30 -4.58
CA LYS A 47 -21.34 13.42 -5.32
C LYS A 47 -22.39 14.18 -4.53
N LYS A 48 -22.57 13.88 -3.24
CA LYS A 48 -23.60 14.52 -2.40
C LYS A 48 -23.35 16.01 -2.19
N HIS A 49 -22.11 16.40 -1.90
CA HIS A 49 -21.81 17.76 -1.46
C HIS A 49 -21.27 18.68 -2.57
N PHE A 50 -20.63 18.13 -3.61
CA PHE A 50 -19.95 18.94 -4.64
C PHE A 50 -20.56 18.84 -6.04
N SER A 51 -21.58 18.02 -6.28
CA SER A 51 -22.21 17.92 -7.61
C SER A 51 -22.77 19.24 -8.12
N SER A 52 -23.43 20.02 -7.25
CA SER A 52 -23.99 21.33 -7.60
C SER A 52 -22.88 22.31 -7.98
N VAL A 53 -21.81 22.33 -7.20
CA VAL A 53 -20.62 23.16 -7.42
C VAL A 53 -19.96 22.81 -8.75
N ILE A 54 -19.68 21.53 -9.01
CA ILE A 54 -19.08 21.07 -10.27
C ILE A 54 -19.96 21.46 -11.46
N THR A 55 -21.28 21.28 -11.34
CA THR A 55 -22.23 21.63 -12.40
C THR A 55 -22.24 23.14 -12.66
N ALA A 56 -22.20 23.96 -11.62
CA ALA A 56 -22.16 25.41 -11.75
C ALA A 56 -20.89 25.92 -12.46
N PHE A 57 -19.73 25.33 -12.17
CA PHE A 57 -18.45 25.74 -12.79
C PHE A 57 -18.22 25.16 -14.19
N HIS A 58 -18.76 23.98 -14.51
CA HIS A 58 -18.46 23.27 -15.77
C HIS A 58 -19.68 23.08 -16.69
N GLY A 59 -20.84 23.63 -16.32
CA GLY A 59 -22.06 23.78 -17.13
C GLY A 59 -22.90 22.52 -17.35
N THR A 60 -22.31 21.33 -17.36
CA THR A 60 -23.03 20.06 -17.60
C THR A 60 -22.80 19.05 -16.48
N LYS A 61 -23.84 18.23 -16.19
CA LYS A 61 -23.72 17.01 -15.35
C LYS A 61 -22.80 16.01 -16.06
N LYS A 62 -21.51 16.26 -16.06
CA LYS A 62 -20.51 15.27 -16.48
C LYS A 62 -20.53 14.14 -15.46
N LYS A 63 -20.47 12.90 -15.94
CA LYS A 63 -20.29 11.73 -15.06
C LYS A 63 -19.05 11.99 -14.20
N PHE A 64 -19.16 11.69 -12.91
CA PHE A 64 -17.98 11.64 -12.05
C PHE A 64 -17.05 10.58 -12.64
N ARG A 65 -15.81 10.98 -12.91
CA ARG A 65 -14.74 10.06 -13.29
C ARG A 65 -14.30 9.36 -12.02
N ASP A 66 -14.28 8.04 -12.08
CA ASP A 66 -13.67 7.24 -11.03
C ASP A 66 -12.15 7.26 -11.28
N PHE A 67 -11.40 7.60 -10.23
CA PHE A 67 -9.94 7.59 -10.25
C PHE A 67 -9.44 6.40 -9.46
N SER A 68 -8.44 5.70 -9.99
CA SER A 68 -7.83 4.62 -9.19
C SER A 68 -7.04 5.21 -8.02
N VAL A 69 -6.90 4.42 -6.95
CA VAL A 69 -6.11 4.83 -5.79
C VAL A 69 -4.66 5.11 -6.21
N GLU A 70 -4.12 4.34 -7.16
CA GLU A 70 -2.79 4.59 -7.72
C GLU A 70 -2.70 5.93 -8.46
N GLU A 71 -3.72 6.32 -9.23
CA GLU A 71 -3.76 7.63 -9.89
C GLU A 71 -3.74 8.77 -8.86
N LEU A 72 -4.50 8.62 -7.77
CA LEU A 72 -4.57 9.62 -6.69
C LEU A 72 -3.23 9.75 -5.96
N ILE A 73 -2.59 8.63 -5.63
CA ILE A 73 -1.28 8.60 -4.97
C ILE A 73 -0.21 9.22 -5.88
N LYS A 74 -0.12 8.80 -7.15
CA LYS A 74 0.83 9.39 -8.12
C LYS A 74 0.61 10.89 -8.26
N ALA A 75 -0.64 11.33 -8.37
CA ALA A 75 -0.96 12.75 -8.48
C ALA A 75 -0.63 13.56 -7.22
N ASN A 76 -0.54 12.94 -6.03
CA ASN A 76 0.02 13.58 -4.83
C ASN A 76 1.54 13.65 -4.88
N LEU A 77 2.20 12.56 -5.27
CA LEU A 77 3.66 12.46 -5.34
C LEU A 77 4.26 13.44 -6.37
N GLU A 78 3.55 13.72 -7.47
CA GLU A 78 3.95 14.71 -8.48
C GLU A 78 3.70 16.18 -8.04
N ASP A 79 2.90 16.40 -6.99
CA ASP A 79 2.45 17.71 -6.55
C ASP A 79 3.26 18.19 -5.33
N ASN A 80 4.29 19.00 -5.58
CA ASN A 80 5.14 19.58 -4.54
C ASN A 80 4.36 20.38 -3.47
N GLY A 81 3.18 20.91 -3.80
CA GLY A 81 2.33 21.67 -2.89
C GLY A 81 1.34 20.82 -2.08
N ALA A 82 1.32 19.51 -2.33
CA ALA A 82 0.41 18.59 -1.66
C ALA A 82 0.81 18.35 -0.20
N ARG A 83 -0.15 17.90 0.62
CA ARG A 83 0.09 17.39 1.98
C ARG A 83 0.66 15.98 1.94
N HIS A 84 1.38 15.61 3.00
CA HIS A 84 1.85 14.24 3.23
C HIS A 84 0.70 13.25 3.09
N LEU A 85 1.01 12.03 2.63
CA LEU A 85 0.01 11.01 2.37
C LEU A 85 -0.26 10.19 3.63
N MET A 86 -1.52 9.88 3.87
CA MET A 86 -1.93 8.82 4.78
C MET A 86 -2.62 7.75 3.95
N ILE A 87 -2.07 6.54 3.97
CA ILE A 87 -2.67 5.38 3.30
C ILE A 87 -3.32 4.50 4.37
N ILE A 88 -4.61 4.28 4.20
CA ILE A 88 -5.46 3.53 5.12
C ILE A 88 -5.72 2.15 4.51
N GLY A 89 -5.43 1.07 5.24
CA GLY A 89 -5.64 -0.32 4.79
C GLY A 89 -5.07 -1.32 5.80
N LYS A 90 -4.91 -2.60 5.44
CA LYS A 90 -4.20 -3.58 6.28
C LYS A 90 -2.70 -3.26 6.25
N SER A 91 -2.14 -2.82 7.39
CA SER A 91 -0.77 -2.25 7.43
C SER A 91 0.29 -3.20 6.86
N ASP A 92 0.22 -4.48 7.24
CA ASP A 92 1.23 -5.50 6.93
C ASP A 92 1.42 -5.72 5.42
N SER A 93 0.32 -5.67 4.67
CA SER A 93 0.32 -5.89 3.22
C SER A 93 0.55 -4.59 2.46
N ILE A 94 -0.04 -3.48 2.92
CA ILE A 94 0.05 -2.19 2.23
C ILE A 94 1.46 -1.60 2.26
N VAL A 95 2.21 -1.76 3.34
CA VAL A 95 3.60 -1.28 3.40
C VAL A 95 4.46 -1.95 2.33
N ASN A 96 4.35 -3.27 2.18
CA ASN A 96 5.08 -4.03 1.17
C ASN A 96 4.64 -3.64 -0.25
N LEU A 97 3.33 -3.53 -0.47
CA LEU A 97 2.76 -3.14 -1.75
C LEU A 97 3.18 -1.73 -2.18
N LEU A 98 3.13 -0.74 -1.28
CA LEU A 98 3.59 0.62 -1.53
C LEU A 98 5.09 0.66 -1.83
N THR A 99 5.88 -0.10 -1.08
CA THR A 99 7.34 -0.19 -1.31
C THR A 99 7.63 -0.68 -2.73
N TYR A 100 6.95 -1.74 -3.16
CA TYR A 100 7.03 -2.26 -4.52
C TYR A 100 6.58 -1.22 -5.56
N LYS A 101 5.41 -0.61 -5.37
CA LYS A 101 4.82 0.35 -6.32
C LYS A 101 5.66 1.62 -6.44
N LEU A 102 6.19 2.17 -5.35
CA LEU A 102 7.06 3.36 -5.40
C LEU A 102 8.35 3.10 -6.19
N ARG A 103 8.98 1.94 -6.02
CA ARG A 103 10.14 1.54 -6.83
C ARG A 103 9.79 1.46 -8.32
N HIS A 104 8.62 0.91 -8.64
CA HIS A 104 8.16 0.83 -10.03
C HIS A 104 7.80 2.23 -10.60
N TRP A 105 7.06 3.04 -9.85
CA TRP A 105 6.66 4.39 -10.26
C TRP A 105 7.85 5.35 -10.33
N SER A 106 8.93 5.16 -9.57
CA SER A 106 10.16 5.93 -9.69
C SER A 106 10.68 5.92 -11.13
N LYS A 107 10.68 4.74 -11.78
CA LYS A 107 11.09 4.59 -13.19
C LYS A 107 10.14 5.31 -14.15
N GLU A 108 8.83 5.23 -13.89
CA GLU A 108 7.80 5.87 -14.72
C GLU A 108 7.85 7.40 -14.62
N LEU A 109 7.91 7.93 -13.40
CA LEU A 109 7.90 9.36 -13.10
C LEU A 109 9.22 10.05 -13.50
N SER A 110 10.35 9.35 -13.32
CA SER A 110 11.65 9.86 -13.78
C SER A 110 11.70 10.05 -15.30
N LYS A 111 11.09 9.15 -16.09
CA LYS A 111 11.00 9.29 -17.56
C LYS A 111 10.17 10.52 -17.98
N LYS A 112 9.09 10.82 -17.25
CA LYS A 112 8.24 12.00 -17.53
C LYS A 112 8.95 13.33 -17.22
N CYS A 113 9.79 13.37 -16.18
CA CYS A 113 10.50 14.59 -15.77
C CYS A 113 11.72 14.93 -16.67
N GLY A 114 12.26 13.97 -17.42
CA GLY A 114 13.48 14.10 -18.21
C GLY A 114 13.43 15.05 -19.42
N SER A 115 12.34 15.82 -19.64
CA SER A 115 12.19 16.64 -20.85
C SER A 115 11.93 18.13 -20.62
N LYS A 116 11.66 18.63 -19.40
CA LYS A 116 11.19 20.03 -19.25
C LYS A 116 11.68 20.89 -18.08
N ILE A 117 12.57 20.44 -17.20
CA ILE A 117 13.01 21.29 -16.07
C ILE A 117 14.53 21.32 -15.97
N VAL A 118 15.12 22.38 -16.52
CA VAL A 118 16.49 22.81 -16.23
C VAL A 118 16.55 23.13 -14.74
N GLY A 119 17.25 22.28 -13.96
CA GLY A 119 17.47 22.48 -12.52
C GLY A 119 17.29 21.24 -11.63
N ARG A 120 16.62 20.18 -12.10
CA ARG A 120 16.53 18.90 -11.36
C ARG A 120 17.69 17.99 -11.77
N SER A 121 18.85 18.17 -11.15
CA SER A 121 20.08 17.43 -11.47
C SER A 121 20.15 15.99 -10.92
N SER A 122 19.15 15.50 -10.20
CA SER A 122 19.13 14.11 -9.71
C SER A 122 17.87 13.38 -10.17
N ALA A 123 18.07 12.16 -10.67
CA ALA A 123 16.99 11.21 -10.89
C ALA A 123 16.15 11.13 -9.60
N TRP A 124 14.82 11.17 -9.75
CA TRP A 124 13.90 11.05 -8.64
C TRP A 124 13.98 9.63 -8.05
N ASP A 125 14.91 9.43 -7.12
CA ASP A 125 15.03 8.21 -6.34
C ASP A 125 13.84 8.15 -5.38
N MET A 126 12.84 7.33 -5.74
CA MET A 126 11.69 7.08 -4.89
C MET A 126 11.80 5.78 -4.13
N GLU A 127 13.00 5.20 -4.01
CA GLU A 127 13.20 4.06 -3.12
C GLU A 127 12.94 4.48 -1.67
N PRO A 128 11.80 4.03 -1.09
CA PRO A 128 11.39 4.52 0.21
C PRO A 128 12.23 3.89 1.31
N VAL A 129 12.44 4.63 2.39
CA VAL A 129 12.88 4.05 3.65
C VAL A 129 11.63 3.72 4.47
N VAL A 130 11.44 2.44 4.75
CA VAL A 130 10.36 1.95 5.61
C VAL A 130 10.84 1.98 7.06
N ILE A 131 10.01 2.52 7.95
CA ILE A 131 10.26 2.52 9.39
C ILE A 131 9.01 2.00 10.11
N TYR A 132 9.19 0.87 10.78
CA TYR A 132 8.20 0.29 11.68
C TYR A 132 8.47 0.77 13.10
N GLY A 133 7.41 1.16 13.80
CA GLY A 133 7.51 1.38 15.22
C GLY A 133 7.59 0.07 15.99
N SER A 134 8.51 0.00 16.94
CA SER A 134 8.74 -1.19 17.73
C SER A 134 7.51 -1.51 18.56
N GLN A 135 7.12 -2.78 18.53
CA GLN A 135 6.07 -3.33 19.38
C GLN A 135 6.65 -4.05 20.61
N PHE A 136 7.98 -3.98 20.81
CA PHE A 136 8.62 -4.58 21.98
C PHE A 136 8.39 -3.72 23.23
N PRO A 137 7.91 -4.30 24.35
CA PRO A 137 7.59 -3.54 25.56
C PRO A 137 8.74 -2.70 26.13
N ASN A 138 9.99 -3.09 25.88
CA ASN A 138 11.18 -2.42 26.40
C ASN A 138 11.67 -1.27 25.50
N ASP A 139 11.09 -1.07 24.31
CA ASP A 139 11.52 -0.04 23.36
C ASP A 139 10.81 1.32 23.56
N LEU A 140 10.22 1.54 24.73
CA LEU A 140 9.50 2.77 25.08
C LEU A 140 10.40 3.89 25.60
N HIS A 141 11.72 3.72 25.52
CA HIS A 141 12.71 4.68 26.03
C HIS A 141 13.08 5.76 25.01
N ASP A 142 13.58 6.88 25.53
CA ASP A 142 13.95 8.06 24.73
C ASP A 142 15.02 7.75 23.67
N ASP A 143 15.91 6.79 23.91
CA ASP A 143 16.95 6.37 22.97
C ASP A 143 16.37 5.77 21.68
N TYR A 144 15.30 4.98 21.79
CA TYR A 144 14.60 4.44 20.63
C TYR A 144 13.97 5.55 19.80
N GLN A 145 13.25 6.47 20.47
CA GLN A 145 12.63 7.62 19.82
C GLN A 145 13.68 8.49 19.12
N TYR A 146 14.82 8.73 19.78
CA TYR A 146 15.95 9.47 19.22
C TYR A 146 16.48 8.80 17.95
N GLY A 147 16.74 7.49 18.00
CA GLY A 147 17.24 6.73 16.85
C GLY A 147 16.29 6.79 15.66
N VAL A 148 14.98 6.64 15.90
CA VAL A 148 13.98 6.74 14.84
C VAL A 148 13.90 8.16 14.28
N LEU A 149 13.81 9.18 15.13
CA LEU A 149 13.75 10.59 14.70
C LEU A 149 14.99 10.98 13.91
N SER A 150 16.18 10.55 14.33
CA SER A 150 17.43 10.77 13.61
C SER A 150 17.38 10.20 12.20
N LYS A 151 16.92 8.94 12.05
CA LYS A 151 16.74 8.30 10.74
C LYS A 151 15.74 9.06 9.86
N ILE A 152 14.65 9.55 10.44
CA ILE A 152 13.65 10.37 9.73
C ILE A 152 14.28 11.69 9.24
N MET A 153 15.02 12.40 10.10
CA MET A 153 15.68 13.65 9.73
C MET A 153 16.66 13.45 8.58
N MET A 154 17.46 12.38 8.60
CA MET A 154 18.36 12.04 7.48
C MET A 154 17.60 11.84 6.17
N CYS A 155 16.45 11.16 6.19
CA CYS A 155 15.62 10.98 4.99
C CYS A 155 15.00 12.29 4.50
N VAL A 156 14.58 13.17 5.41
CA VAL A 156 14.05 14.51 5.09
C VAL A 156 15.09 15.36 4.37
N GLU A 157 16.33 15.38 4.87
CA GLU A 157 17.45 16.15 4.29
C GLU A 157 17.89 15.58 2.94
N ALA A 158 17.95 14.25 2.82
CA ALA A 158 18.31 13.57 1.58
C ALA A 158 17.18 13.58 0.52
N GLY A 159 15.94 13.92 0.91
CA GLY A 159 14.79 13.87 0.02
C GLY A 159 14.30 12.47 -0.32
N ARG A 160 14.67 11.48 0.50
CA ARG A 160 14.22 10.10 0.32
C ARG A 160 12.79 9.94 0.84
N PRO A 161 11.87 9.30 0.09
CA PRO A 161 10.53 9.05 0.60
C PRO A 161 10.56 8.19 1.86
N LEU A 162 9.64 8.46 2.77
CA LEU A 162 9.45 7.68 4.00
C LEU A 162 8.10 6.98 3.99
N ILE A 163 8.11 5.69 4.34
CA ILE A 163 6.89 4.96 4.74
C ILE A 163 6.99 4.71 6.25
N LEU A 164 6.03 5.24 7.00
CA LEU A 164 5.96 5.12 8.46
C LEU A 164 4.73 4.30 8.85
N THR A 165 4.86 3.38 9.81
CA THR A 165 3.73 2.68 10.44
C THR A 165 4.02 2.45 11.93
N ASP A 166 2.97 2.45 12.75
CA ASP A 166 3.02 2.10 14.19
C ASP A 166 3.98 2.93 15.05
N LEU A 167 4.15 4.20 14.69
CA LEU A 167 5.10 5.15 15.30
C LEU A 167 4.41 6.22 16.16
N GLU A 168 3.26 5.90 16.76
CA GLU A 168 2.41 6.86 17.50
C GLU A 168 3.19 7.66 18.55
N ILE A 169 4.18 7.02 19.19
CA ILE A 169 5.04 7.62 20.21
C ILE A 169 5.81 8.86 19.73
N ILE A 170 6.14 8.97 18.43
CA ILE A 170 6.91 10.10 17.88
C ILE A 170 6.06 11.06 17.02
N TYR A 171 4.75 10.84 16.90
CA TYR A 171 3.90 11.68 16.05
C TYR A 171 3.84 13.13 16.53
N GLY A 172 3.95 13.34 17.84
CA GLY A 172 4.07 14.68 18.43
C GLY A 172 5.33 15.41 17.97
N SER A 173 6.46 14.69 17.87
CA SER A 173 7.75 15.24 17.45
C SER A 173 7.80 15.71 16.00
N LEU A 174 6.97 15.12 15.14
CA LEU A 174 6.92 15.40 13.71
C LEU A 174 5.86 16.44 13.32
N TYR A 175 5.28 17.13 14.32
CA TYR A 175 4.18 18.07 14.12
C TYR A 175 4.46 19.14 13.05
N ASP A 176 5.58 19.86 13.16
CA ASP A 176 5.90 20.94 12.23
C ASP A 176 6.23 20.42 10.83
N LEU A 177 6.92 19.28 10.75
CA LEU A 177 7.21 18.60 9.49
C LEU A 177 5.92 18.24 8.75
N TRP A 178 4.98 17.54 9.42
CA TRP A 178 3.74 17.09 8.81
C TRP A 178 2.75 18.22 8.52
N ASN A 179 2.82 19.31 9.27
CA ASN A 179 2.06 20.52 8.96
C ASN A 179 2.61 21.31 7.79
N GLN A 180 3.81 20.98 7.31
CA GLN A 180 4.56 21.76 6.33
C GLN A 180 4.75 23.21 6.81
N ASN A 181 4.98 23.38 8.13
CA ASN A 181 5.27 24.67 8.76
C ASN A 181 6.72 25.07 8.49
N TYR A 182 7.06 25.31 7.23
CA TYR A 182 8.44 25.53 6.82
C TYR A 182 8.86 26.99 6.92
N ILE A 183 10.08 27.20 7.41
CA ILE A 183 10.79 28.47 7.35
C ILE A 183 11.52 28.50 6.01
N THR A 184 11.14 29.43 5.14
CA THR A 184 11.82 29.66 3.87
C THR A 184 13.02 30.55 4.06
N VAL A 185 14.21 30.09 3.66
CA VAL A 185 15.47 30.82 3.74
C VAL A 185 16.09 30.88 2.35
N GLY A 186 16.51 32.07 1.93
CA GLY A 186 17.15 32.28 0.62
C GLY A 186 16.45 33.36 -0.20
N ARG A 187 16.96 33.59 -1.42
CA ARG A 187 16.38 34.54 -2.38
C ARG A 187 15.44 33.80 -3.33
N GLU A 188 14.52 34.54 -3.94
CA GLU A 188 13.61 34.00 -4.95
C GLU A 188 14.41 33.29 -6.06
N GLY A 189 14.04 32.03 -6.35
CA GLY A 189 14.78 31.15 -7.27
C GLY A 189 15.87 30.27 -6.65
N ASN A 190 16.23 30.47 -5.38
CA ASN A 190 17.13 29.58 -4.61
C ASN A 190 16.70 29.54 -3.14
N GLN A 191 15.48 29.08 -2.91
CA GLN A 191 14.86 28.97 -1.59
C GLN A 191 15.11 27.58 -1.00
N LYS A 192 15.49 27.54 0.28
CA LYS A 192 15.55 26.32 1.07
C LYS A 192 14.46 26.35 2.13
N PHE A 193 13.85 25.19 2.37
CA PHE A 193 12.82 25.03 3.38
C PHE A 193 13.42 24.35 4.62
N TYR A 194 13.09 24.86 5.79
CA TYR A 194 13.52 24.29 7.07
C TYR A 194 12.31 24.01 7.96
N THR A 195 12.33 22.90 8.68
CA THR A 195 11.31 22.58 9.69
C THR A 195 11.95 22.28 11.03
N ARG A 196 11.17 22.38 12.10
CA ARG A 196 11.57 21.89 13.42
C ARG A 196 11.12 20.45 13.59
N VAL A 197 11.94 19.65 14.27
CA VAL A 197 11.58 18.31 14.75
C VAL A 197 11.84 18.30 16.24
N ALA A 198 10.85 17.97 17.07
CA ALA A 198 11.04 17.94 18.52
C ALA A 198 11.73 16.65 18.93
N LEU A 199 12.82 16.78 19.68
CA LEU A 199 13.67 15.67 20.09
C LEU A 199 13.84 15.78 21.62
N GLY A 200 13.00 15.02 22.33
CA GLY A 200 12.84 15.19 23.78
C GLY A 200 12.25 16.55 24.17
N ALA A 201 12.40 16.93 25.45
CA ALA A 201 11.78 18.13 26.00
C ALA A 201 12.49 19.45 25.62
N HIS A 202 13.74 19.39 25.18
CA HIS A 202 14.61 20.57 25.11
C HIS A 202 15.36 20.75 23.79
N SER A 203 15.33 19.76 22.89
CA SER A 203 15.98 19.88 21.59
C SER A 203 14.94 19.99 20.49
N ASN A 204 15.07 21.02 19.65
CA ASN A 204 14.22 21.23 18.49
C ASN A 204 15.09 21.51 17.27
N PRO A 205 15.87 20.53 16.78
CA PRO A 205 16.73 20.71 15.62
C PRO A 205 15.97 21.26 14.42
N MET A 206 16.66 22.12 13.68
CA MET A 206 16.15 22.70 12.45
C MET A 206 16.69 21.89 11.27
N VAL A 207 15.79 21.20 10.58
CA VAL A 207 16.09 20.21 9.55
C VAL A 207 15.80 20.82 8.19
N CYS A 208 16.75 20.72 7.26
CA CYS A 208 16.52 21.17 5.89
C CYS A 208 15.58 20.18 5.18
N VAL A 209 14.46 20.65 4.67
CA VAL A 209 13.49 19.83 3.95
C VAL A 209 13.82 19.87 2.46
N HIS A 210 14.18 18.71 1.91
CA HIS A 210 14.41 18.57 0.49
C HIS A 210 13.09 18.74 -0.30
N GLU A 211 13.14 19.40 -1.46
CA GLU A 211 11.93 19.75 -2.24
C GLU A 211 11.11 18.54 -2.70
N ASN A 212 11.78 17.39 -2.90
CA ASN A 212 11.14 16.15 -3.35
C ASN A 212 10.76 15.23 -2.18
N PHE A 213 10.99 15.64 -0.94
CA PHE A 213 10.71 14.81 0.22
C PHE A 213 9.21 14.53 0.34
N ARG A 214 8.86 13.25 0.49
CA ARG A 214 7.51 12.82 0.81
C ARG A 214 7.49 11.84 1.98
N CYS A 215 6.55 12.06 2.88
CA CYS A 215 6.21 11.12 3.95
C CYS A 215 4.85 10.51 3.63
N ILE A 216 4.78 9.19 3.75
CA ILE A 216 3.60 8.36 3.63
C ILE A 216 3.42 7.67 4.98
N LEU A 217 2.34 8.00 5.66
CA LEU A 217 1.92 7.33 6.89
C LEU A 217 0.95 6.22 6.54
N VAL A 218 1.28 4.96 6.83
CA VAL A 218 0.35 3.84 6.72
C VAL A 218 -0.37 3.71 8.06
N LEU A 219 -1.70 3.71 8.02
CA LEU A 219 -2.55 3.56 9.20
C LEU A 219 -3.44 2.34 9.00
N ASP A 220 -3.38 1.41 9.96
CA ASP A 220 -4.23 0.21 9.90
C ASP A 220 -5.71 0.59 9.95
N ASP A 221 -6.53 -0.07 9.11
CA ASP A 221 -7.98 0.12 9.04
C ASP A 221 -8.65 0.05 10.42
N LYS A 222 -8.17 -0.83 11.32
CA LYS A 222 -8.70 -1.01 12.68
C LYS A 222 -8.37 0.16 13.61
N LYS A 223 -7.34 0.96 13.29
CA LYS A 223 -6.88 2.10 14.10
C LYS A 223 -7.52 3.44 13.68
N VAL A 224 -8.14 3.52 12.50
CA VAL A 224 -8.66 4.79 11.94
C VAL A 224 -9.72 5.43 12.84
N ASP A 225 -10.62 4.63 13.41
CA ASP A 225 -11.70 5.14 14.28
C ASP A 225 -11.18 5.71 15.61
N PHE A 226 -9.97 5.30 16.02
CA PHE A 226 -9.30 5.76 17.24
C PHE A 226 -8.26 6.86 16.98
N ALA A 227 -7.97 7.14 15.72
CA ALA A 227 -6.98 8.15 15.36
C ALA A 227 -7.48 9.55 15.71
N ASP A 228 -6.57 10.33 16.30
CA ASP A 228 -6.85 11.72 16.64
C ASP A 228 -7.24 12.54 15.39
N PRO A 229 -8.37 13.26 15.38
CA PRO A 229 -8.77 14.08 14.24
C PRO A 229 -7.69 15.08 13.78
N PRO A 230 -6.89 15.71 14.67
CA PRO A 230 -5.74 16.50 14.25
C PRO A 230 -4.73 15.75 13.38
N LEU A 231 -4.46 14.47 13.66
CA LEU A 231 -3.56 13.63 12.84
C LEU A 231 -4.17 13.43 11.45
N LEU A 232 -5.42 12.97 11.38
CA LEU A 232 -6.14 12.73 10.12
C LEU A 232 -6.19 13.98 9.22
N ASN A 233 -6.32 15.17 9.82
CA ASN A 233 -6.40 16.44 9.10
C ASN A 233 -5.05 16.93 8.54
N ARG A 234 -3.91 16.44 9.05
CA ARG A 234 -2.57 16.81 8.55
C ARG A 234 -2.27 16.18 7.20
N PHE A 235 -2.84 15.01 6.94
CA PHE A 235 -2.52 14.22 5.76
C PHE A 235 -3.64 14.24 4.71
N GLU A 236 -3.23 14.17 3.44
CA GLU A 236 -4.10 13.76 2.35
C GLU A 236 -4.33 12.25 2.46
N LYS A 237 -5.59 11.82 2.57
CA LYS A 237 -5.93 10.45 2.93
C LYS A 237 -6.40 9.67 1.72
N GLN A 238 -5.85 8.47 1.51
CA GLN A 238 -6.34 7.52 0.53
C GLN A 238 -6.52 6.16 1.19
N LYS A 239 -7.57 5.44 0.79
CA LYS A 239 -7.81 4.08 1.25
C LYS A 239 -7.35 3.13 0.16
N MET A 240 -6.57 2.13 0.53
CA MET A 240 -5.94 1.20 -0.41
C MET A 240 -6.07 -0.22 0.13
N SER A 241 -6.47 -1.11 -0.75
CA SER A 241 -6.41 -2.56 -0.58
C SER A 241 -5.50 -3.16 -1.64
N ILE A 242 -5.09 -4.40 -1.43
CA ILE A 242 -4.31 -5.13 -2.44
C ILE A 242 -5.08 -5.28 -3.77
N ASN A 243 -6.41 -5.41 -3.69
CA ASN A 243 -7.30 -5.55 -4.84
C ASN A 243 -7.31 -4.32 -5.76
N ASP A 244 -7.04 -3.12 -5.22
CA ASP A 244 -7.02 -1.87 -6.00
C ASP A 244 -5.85 -1.80 -6.98
N THR A 245 -4.86 -2.68 -6.81
CA THR A 245 -3.65 -2.72 -7.66
C THR A 245 -3.67 -3.79 -8.74
N LEU A 246 -4.70 -4.64 -8.73
CA LEU A 246 -4.85 -5.72 -9.70
C LEU A 246 -5.41 -5.17 -11.02
N ASP A 247 -4.71 -5.47 -12.11
CA ASP A 247 -5.27 -5.27 -13.45
C ASP A 247 -6.27 -6.40 -13.82
N ASP A 248 -6.90 -6.29 -14.98
CA ASP A 248 -7.92 -7.25 -15.41
C ASP A 248 -7.35 -8.65 -15.66
N ARG A 249 -6.06 -8.78 -16.00
CA ARG A 249 -5.39 -10.07 -16.16
C ARG A 249 -5.18 -10.71 -14.79
N MET A 250 -4.59 -9.98 -13.84
CA MET A 250 -4.37 -10.44 -12.48
C MET A 250 -5.69 -10.86 -11.81
N LYS A 251 -6.76 -10.08 -11.99
CA LYS A 251 -8.10 -10.43 -11.44
C LYS A 251 -8.62 -11.77 -11.95
N ARG A 252 -8.42 -12.10 -13.22
CA ARG A 252 -8.82 -13.41 -13.77
C ARG A 252 -8.07 -14.55 -13.09
N ILE A 253 -6.75 -14.41 -12.99
CA ILE A 253 -5.88 -15.41 -12.37
C ILE A 253 -6.21 -15.59 -10.89
N VAL A 254 -6.45 -14.51 -10.15
CA VAL A 254 -6.89 -14.58 -8.74
C VAL A 254 -8.22 -15.33 -8.60
N ASN A 255 -9.17 -15.13 -9.50
CA ASN A 255 -10.46 -15.83 -9.47
C ASN A 255 -10.31 -17.33 -9.78
N GLU A 256 -9.47 -17.68 -10.75
CA GLU A 256 -9.13 -19.08 -11.07
C GLU A 256 -8.44 -19.76 -9.89
N LEU A 257 -7.45 -19.08 -9.30
CA LEU A 257 -6.72 -19.57 -8.13
C LEU A 257 -7.65 -19.71 -6.90
N SER A 258 -8.60 -18.80 -6.71
CA SER A 258 -9.60 -18.87 -5.63
C SER A 258 -10.52 -20.08 -5.81
N THR A 259 -10.94 -20.35 -7.05
CA THR A 259 -11.76 -21.52 -7.37
C THR A 259 -10.99 -22.80 -7.08
N TRP A 260 -9.73 -22.86 -7.53
CA TRP A 260 -8.85 -23.99 -7.26
C TRP A 260 -8.60 -24.21 -5.76
N CYS A 261 -8.32 -23.15 -4.99
CA CYS A 261 -8.11 -23.24 -3.54
C CYS A 261 -9.32 -23.83 -2.81
N LYS A 262 -10.52 -23.42 -3.22
CA LYS A 262 -11.78 -23.99 -2.70
C LYS A 262 -11.92 -25.45 -3.09
N GLN A 263 -11.65 -25.79 -4.34
CA GLN A 263 -11.76 -27.16 -4.84
C GLN A 263 -10.82 -28.12 -4.11
N ILE A 264 -9.54 -27.76 -3.94
CA ILE A 264 -8.55 -28.62 -3.28
C ILE A 264 -8.79 -28.74 -1.77
N SER A 265 -9.39 -27.73 -1.14
CA SER A 265 -9.62 -27.70 0.31
C SER A 265 -10.96 -28.30 0.74
N THR A 266 -11.99 -28.28 -0.12
CA THR A 266 -13.33 -28.74 0.24
C THR A 266 -13.49 -30.24 0.04
N PHE A 267 -13.82 -30.94 1.11
CA PHE A 267 -14.05 -32.39 1.07
C PHE A 267 -15.39 -32.73 0.40
N VAL A 268 -15.39 -33.68 -0.53
CA VAL A 268 -16.61 -34.18 -1.20
C VAL A 268 -16.98 -35.54 -0.62
N LYS A 269 -18.18 -35.63 -0.03
CA LYS A 269 -18.72 -36.90 0.49
C LYS A 269 -19.94 -37.30 -0.34
N ASN A 270 -19.90 -38.48 -0.96
CA ASN A 270 -21.01 -39.03 -1.76
C ASN A 270 -21.46 -38.13 -2.93
N GLY A 271 -20.53 -37.44 -3.60
CA GLY A 271 -20.82 -36.63 -4.80
C GLY A 271 -21.50 -35.29 -4.54
N ASN A 272 -21.83 -34.96 -3.28
CA ASN A 272 -22.26 -33.62 -2.89
C ASN A 272 -21.10 -32.92 -2.17
N PHE A 273 -20.93 -31.62 -2.43
CA PHE A 273 -20.18 -30.76 -1.52
C PHE A 273 -20.89 -30.87 -0.17
N ALA A 274 -20.34 -31.67 0.74
CA ALA A 274 -20.74 -31.58 2.12
C ALA A 274 -20.48 -30.12 2.54
N GLU A 275 -21.24 -29.57 3.49
CA GLU A 275 -20.73 -28.47 4.29
C GLU A 275 -19.47 -28.99 4.99
N SER A 276 -18.35 -28.93 4.28
CA SER A 276 -17.05 -29.40 4.71
C SER A 276 -16.64 -28.53 5.88
N GLU A 277 -16.35 -29.16 7.01
CA GLU A 277 -15.75 -28.46 8.15
C GLU A 277 -14.37 -27.88 7.79
N PHE A 278 -13.68 -28.50 6.82
CA PHE A 278 -12.37 -28.07 6.32
C PHE A 278 -12.48 -27.03 5.22
N LYS A 279 -11.69 -25.97 5.34
CA LYS A 279 -11.62 -24.81 4.45
C LYS A 279 -10.19 -24.51 4.04
N GLU A 280 -10.01 -23.49 3.22
CA GLU A 280 -8.71 -23.04 2.73
C GLU A 280 -7.73 -22.71 3.86
N ARG A 281 -8.23 -22.21 5.00
CA ARG A 281 -7.40 -21.92 6.19
C ARG A 281 -6.90 -23.15 6.93
N ASP A 282 -7.57 -24.29 6.75
CA ASP A 282 -7.17 -25.57 7.34
C ASP A 282 -6.21 -26.33 6.41
N THR A 283 -6.22 -26.00 5.12
CA THR A 283 -5.29 -26.54 4.12
C THR A 283 -4.02 -25.72 4.04
N PHE A 284 -4.13 -24.39 4.00
CA PHE A 284 -3.01 -23.48 3.76
C PHE A 284 -2.73 -22.65 5.02
N VAL A 285 -1.55 -22.85 5.60
CA VAL A 285 -1.15 -22.20 6.86
C VAL A 285 -0.95 -20.70 6.62
N GLY A 286 -1.67 -19.87 7.38
CA GLY A 286 -1.61 -18.42 7.26
C GLY A 286 -2.45 -17.82 6.12
N PHE A 287 -3.39 -18.59 5.55
CA PHE A 287 -4.25 -18.12 4.46
C PHE A 287 -5.18 -16.97 4.88
N ASP A 288 -5.00 -15.80 4.26
CA ASP A 288 -5.93 -14.68 4.27
C ASP A 288 -6.71 -14.67 2.93
N PRO A 289 -8.03 -14.95 2.94
CA PRO A 289 -8.88 -14.93 1.74
C PRO A 289 -8.87 -13.61 0.98
N GLU A 290 -8.54 -12.50 1.65
CA GLU A 290 -8.55 -11.17 1.05
C GLU A 290 -7.19 -10.76 0.47
N GLU A 291 -6.09 -11.43 0.85
CA GLU A 291 -4.74 -10.98 0.50
C GLU A 291 -3.78 -12.04 -0.03
N THR A 292 -3.89 -13.31 0.39
CA THR A 292 -2.89 -14.34 0.04
C THR A 292 -2.81 -14.55 -1.47
N LEU A 293 -3.96 -14.74 -2.13
CA LEU A 293 -4.01 -15.03 -3.57
C LEU A 293 -3.52 -13.84 -4.40
N GLN A 294 -3.97 -12.64 -4.02
CA GLN A 294 -3.60 -11.39 -4.66
C GLN A 294 -2.09 -11.14 -4.51
N SER A 295 -1.53 -11.39 -3.33
CA SER A 295 -0.10 -11.23 -3.05
C SER A 295 0.75 -12.16 -3.91
N LEU A 296 0.34 -13.42 -4.06
CA LEU A 296 1.04 -14.40 -4.91
C LEU A 296 1.03 -13.98 -6.37
N VAL A 297 -0.12 -13.56 -6.90
CA VAL A 297 -0.23 -13.13 -8.30
C VAL A 297 0.60 -11.87 -8.54
N ILE A 298 0.52 -10.86 -7.66
CA ILE A 298 1.32 -9.64 -7.77
C ILE A 298 2.82 -9.97 -7.73
N HIS A 299 3.25 -10.83 -6.82
CA HIS A 299 4.65 -11.21 -6.67
C HIS A 299 5.20 -11.87 -7.95
N ASN A 300 4.49 -12.88 -8.48
CA ASN A 300 4.96 -13.61 -9.66
C ASN A 300 4.87 -12.79 -10.95
N CYS A 301 3.84 -11.94 -11.11
CA CYS A 301 3.79 -10.99 -12.22
C CYS A 301 4.90 -9.93 -12.16
N ALA A 302 5.40 -9.60 -10.97
CA ALA A 302 6.45 -8.62 -10.79
C ALA A 302 7.84 -9.17 -11.12
N THR A 303 8.07 -10.46 -10.88
CA THR A 303 9.37 -11.12 -11.03
C THR A 303 9.56 -11.75 -12.40
N THR A 304 8.47 -12.11 -13.09
CA THR A 304 8.51 -12.91 -14.32
C THR A 304 7.49 -12.46 -15.35
N ASP A 305 7.80 -12.63 -16.64
CA ASP A 305 6.88 -12.39 -17.76
C ASP A 305 6.26 -13.71 -18.25
N LEU A 306 5.66 -14.45 -17.30
CA LEU A 306 5.07 -15.77 -17.56
C LEU A 306 3.74 -15.66 -18.28
N LEU A 307 3.40 -16.68 -19.05
CA LEU A 307 2.05 -16.88 -19.59
C LEU A 307 1.06 -17.19 -18.45
N ASP A 308 -0.24 -17.00 -18.69
CA ASP A 308 -1.28 -17.16 -17.66
C ASP A 308 -1.27 -18.57 -17.02
N GLU A 309 -1.07 -19.62 -17.82
CA GLU A 309 -1.01 -21.01 -17.36
C GLU A 309 0.20 -21.29 -16.47
N GLU A 310 1.39 -20.79 -16.87
CA GLU A 310 2.64 -20.94 -16.12
C GLU A 310 2.59 -20.15 -14.80
N LEU A 311 2.03 -18.94 -14.85
CA LEU A 311 1.82 -18.09 -13.69
C LEU A 311 0.85 -18.74 -12.70
N LEU A 312 -0.25 -19.32 -13.20
CA LEU A 312 -1.20 -20.05 -12.37
C LEU A 312 -0.54 -21.27 -11.73
N PHE A 313 0.22 -22.06 -12.49
CA PHE A 313 0.97 -23.20 -11.96
C PHE A 313 1.93 -22.76 -10.85
N LYS A 314 2.72 -21.69 -11.07
CA LYS A 314 3.66 -21.17 -10.07
C LYS A 314 2.95 -20.69 -8.80
N CYS A 315 1.81 -20.03 -8.94
CA CYS A 315 1.01 -19.60 -7.78
C CYS A 315 0.46 -20.81 -7.01
N LYS A 316 -0.01 -21.86 -7.69
CA LYS A 316 -0.46 -23.10 -7.05
C LYS A 316 0.70 -23.80 -6.34
N GLU A 317 1.87 -23.92 -6.96
CA GLU A 317 3.07 -24.50 -6.36
C GLU A 317 3.46 -23.76 -5.05
N MET A 318 3.43 -22.43 -5.05
CA MET A 318 3.70 -21.63 -3.85
C MET A 318 2.64 -21.82 -2.75
N LEU A 319 1.37 -22.05 -3.11
CA LEU A 319 0.32 -22.40 -2.14
C LEU A 319 0.54 -23.79 -1.55
N ILE A 320 0.93 -24.77 -2.37
CA ILE A 320 1.29 -26.11 -1.90
C ILE A 320 2.45 -26.04 -0.92
N ASN A 321 3.39 -25.11 -1.10
CA ASN A 321 4.52 -24.92 -0.18
C ASN A 321 4.12 -24.41 1.22
N ILE A 322 2.90 -23.90 1.40
CA ILE A 322 2.35 -23.53 2.71
C ILE A 322 1.19 -24.44 3.12
N ALA A 323 0.96 -25.51 2.37
CA ALA A 323 -0.09 -26.46 2.69
C ALA A 323 0.29 -27.32 3.89
N SER A 324 -0.69 -27.79 4.63
CA SER A 324 -0.49 -28.78 5.67
C SER A 324 -0.52 -30.19 5.06
N ALA A 325 0.30 -31.10 5.59
CA ALA A 325 0.39 -32.48 5.08
C ALA A 325 -0.97 -33.20 5.11
N ASP A 326 -1.76 -32.97 6.15
CA ASP A 326 -3.13 -33.51 6.26
C ASP A 326 -4.08 -32.87 5.24
N GLY A 327 -3.91 -31.59 4.91
CA GLY A 327 -4.64 -30.92 3.83
C GLY A 327 -4.35 -31.55 2.47
N ILE A 328 -3.07 -31.82 2.17
CA ILE A 328 -2.66 -32.50 0.94
C ILE A 328 -3.21 -33.93 0.88
N ILE A 329 -3.12 -34.71 1.96
CA ILE A 329 -3.69 -36.07 1.98
C ILE A 329 -5.22 -36.04 1.81
N ARG A 330 -5.92 -35.06 2.41
CA ARG A 330 -7.36 -34.87 2.23
C ARG A 330 -7.74 -34.52 0.79
N SER A 331 -6.84 -33.87 0.04
CA SER A 331 -7.09 -33.42 -1.32
C SER A 331 -7.50 -34.56 -2.27
N ARG A 332 -7.11 -35.81 -1.98
CA ARG A 332 -7.55 -37.05 -2.68
C ARG A 332 -9.05 -37.18 -2.84
N ASN A 333 -9.79 -36.66 -1.86
CA ASN A 333 -11.25 -36.73 -1.81
C ASN A 333 -11.87 -35.31 -1.81
N SER A 334 -11.14 -34.33 -2.33
CA SER A 334 -11.61 -32.95 -2.41
C SER A 334 -12.45 -32.69 -3.66
N GLY A 335 -13.02 -31.50 -3.80
CA GLY A 335 -13.66 -31.04 -5.04
C GLY A 335 -12.74 -31.09 -6.26
N LEU A 336 -11.42 -31.01 -6.06
CA LEU A 336 -10.44 -31.13 -7.14
C LEU A 336 -10.26 -32.59 -7.63
N SER A 337 -10.67 -33.58 -6.84
CA SER A 337 -10.51 -35.02 -7.18
C SER A 337 -11.23 -35.47 -8.47
N VAL A 338 -12.09 -34.61 -9.06
CA VAL A 338 -12.61 -34.81 -10.42
C VAL A 338 -11.45 -34.92 -11.42
N ASP A 339 -10.36 -34.18 -11.21
CA ASP A 339 -9.09 -34.36 -11.90
C ASP A 339 -8.06 -35.06 -10.99
N ILE A 340 -8.11 -36.40 -11.01
CA ILE A 340 -7.21 -37.25 -10.23
C ILE A 340 -5.74 -37.00 -10.60
N LYS A 341 -5.44 -36.62 -11.84
CA LYS A 341 -4.06 -36.36 -12.28
C LYS A 341 -3.52 -35.09 -11.65
N GLU A 342 -4.33 -34.04 -11.59
CA GLU A 342 -3.92 -32.79 -10.95
C GLU A 342 -3.70 -32.98 -9.45
N VAL A 343 -4.59 -33.69 -8.75
CA VAL A 343 -4.40 -34.00 -7.32
C VAL A 343 -3.10 -34.80 -7.10
N GLY A 344 -2.87 -35.86 -7.90
CA GLY A 344 -1.64 -36.64 -7.81
C GLY A 344 -0.37 -35.84 -8.11
N CYS A 345 -0.45 -34.86 -9.01
CA CYS A 345 0.65 -33.93 -9.29
C CYS A 345 1.00 -33.10 -8.06
N TRP A 346 0.02 -32.49 -7.39
CA TRP A 346 0.28 -31.67 -6.21
C TRP A 346 0.76 -32.49 -5.00
N GLU A 347 0.31 -33.73 -4.86
CA GLU A 347 0.89 -34.66 -3.88
C GLU A 347 2.36 -34.96 -4.16
N ASN A 348 2.70 -35.21 -5.43
CA ASN A 348 4.09 -35.43 -5.81
C ASN A 348 4.95 -34.19 -5.54
N VAL A 349 4.45 -33.01 -5.92
CA VAL A 349 5.13 -31.74 -5.65
C VAL A 349 5.37 -31.57 -4.15
N TYR A 350 4.36 -31.80 -3.31
CA TYR A 350 4.49 -31.63 -1.86
C TYR A 350 5.46 -32.65 -1.23
N PHE A 351 5.30 -33.95 -1.51
CA PHE A 351 6.06 -35.01 -0.80
C PHE A 351 7.42 -35.36 -1.42
N HIS A 352 7.67 -34.98 -2.68
CA HIS A 352 8.87 -35.41 -3.41
C HIS A 352 9.70 -34.27 -4.00
N GLU A 353 9.07 -33.16 -4.39
CA GLU A 353 9.80 -32.02 -4.97
C GLU A 353 10.08 -30.92 -3.93
N GLN A 354 9.13 -30.67 -3.04
CA GLN A 354 9.26 -29.72 -1.93
C GLN A 354 9.80 -30.41 -0.66
N HIS A 355 10.34 -29.60 0.25
CA HIS A 355 11.04 -30.10 1.44
C HIS A 355 10.28 -29.73 2.72
N HIS A 356 9.29 -30.55 3.08
CA HIS A 356 8.42 -30.34 4.26
C HIS A 356 8.75 -31.23 5.48
N ASP A 357 9.72 -32.13 5.38
CA ASP A 357 10.00 -33.13 6.42
C ASP A 357 10.56 -32.51 7.72
N ASN A 358 11.56 -31.65 7.58
CA ASN A 358 12.19 -30.95 8.70
C ASN A 358 12.97 -29.71 8.25
N ILE A 359 13.30 -28.86 9.22
CA ILE A 359 14.00 -27.60 8.96
C ILE A 359 15.42 -27.81 8.41
N VAL A 360 16.10 -28.90 8.78
CA VAL A 360 17.48 -29.17 8.33
C VAL A 360 17.50 -29.49 6.85
N THR A 361 16.62 -30.39 6.39
CA THR A 361 16.48 -30.74 4.97
C THR A 361 16.05 -29.54 4.14
N TYR A 362 15.14 -28.71 4.65
CA TYR A 362 14.71 -27.48 3.98
C TYR A 362 15.84 -26.46 3.82
N ILE A 363 16.64 -26.24 4.87
CA ILE A 363 17.80 -25.33 4.77
C ILE A 363 18.85 -25.90 3.82
N GLN A 364 19.10 -27.22 3.86
CA GLN A 364 20.05 -27.86 2.97
C GLN A 364 19.66 -27.72 1.50
N SER A 365 18.38 -27.89 1.15
CA SER A 365 17.94 -27.71 -0.23
C SER A 365 18.16 -26.27 -0.72
N LEU A 366 17.85 -25.27 0.11
CA LEU A 366 18.08 -23.86 -0.22
C LEU A 366 19.56 -23.52 -0.45
N LEU A 367 20.49 -24.23 0.20
CA LEU A 367 21.94 -24.02 0.05
C LEU A 367 22.55 -24.80 -1.12
N LEU A 368 21.86 -25.84 -1.62
CA LEU A 368 22.32 -26.69 -2.71
C LEU A 368 21.73 -26.27 -4.08
N ASP A 369 20.67 -25.45 -4.07
CA ASP A 369 20.04 -24.86 -5.26
C ASP A 369 20.75 -23.57 -5.77
N GLU A 370 21.92 -23.21 -5.22
CA GLU A 370 22.90 -22.24 -5.80
C GLU A 370 23.97 -22.96 -6.62
#